data_AF-U5HCW9-F1
#
_entry.id   AF-U5HCW9-F1
#
_cell.length_a   1.000
_cell.length_b   1.000
_cell.length_c   1.000
_cell.angle_alpha   90.00
_cell.angle_beta   90.00
_cell.angle_gamma   90.00
#
_symmetry.space_group_name_H-M   'P 1'
#
loop_
_entity.id
_entity.type
_entity.pdbx_description
1 polymer ?
#
loop_
_entity_poly.entity_id
_entity_poly.type
_entity_poly.pdbx_seq_one_letter_code
_entity_poly.pdbx_strand_id
1 'polypeptide(L)'
;MYHYKPLQTITNPSRRKHCGPRFPPLLGALPRDSHHFSAHPPPIMASTSTPTPTPSTSTSASTPSTSIDDLVFDEAEIDRILNSEATLVSREAEVARVLKAFRMNPYEVLQLDFMPSANLTESDIQKTYRKKSLLIHPDKLKHEKAIEAFDLLKKAQTELVDPKRREALDNIILDARMLVLRAEGMAPITPDTSPRVTSLTNPDFRERIRLKTKELLIDQELRRRRVNKMTMIAEGAQAKKDEEALEKRKRKMEDDKRWEETREDRVTDWRSFQKGGKKKKPKTNVLGS
;
A
#
# COMPACT_ATOMS: atom_id res chain seq x y z
N MET A 1 19.19 -69.62 0.10
CA MET A 1 17.98 -69.66 0.94
C MET A 1 17.30 -68.29 0.84
N TYR A 2 16.18 -68.25 0.10
CA TYR A 2 15.07 -67.27 0.11
C TYR A 2 15.39 -65.75 -0.05
N HIS A 3 14.72 -64.94 -0.87
CA HIS A 3 13.64 -65.12 -1.84
C HIS A 3 13.48 -63.76 -2.57
N TYR A 4 13.63 -63.73 -3.90
CA TYR A 4 13.13 -62.61 -4.72
C TYR A 4 11.61 -62.77 -4.85
N LYS A 5 10.83 -61.79 -4.37
CA LYS A 5 9.39 -61.73 -4.65
C LYS A 5 9.16 -60.96 -5.96
N PRO A 6 8.42 -61.52 -6.93
CA PRO A 6 8.10 -60.83 -8.17
C PRO A 6 6.92 -59.86 -8.00
N LEU A 7 6.95 -58.83 -8.85
CA LEU A 7 5.90 -57.83 -9.07
C LEU A 7 4.56 -58.51 -9.39
N GLN A 8 3.53 -58.21 -8.59
CA GLN A 8 2.16 -58.57 -8.93
C GLN A 8 1.51 -57.45 -9.74
N THR A 9 1.28 -57.76 -11.01
CA THR A 9 0.35 -57.06 -11.90
C THR A 9 -1.08 -57.32 -11.42
N ILE A 10 -1.80 -56.26 -11.01
CA ILE A 10 -3.25 -56.31 -10.81
C ILE A 10 -3.92 -55.68 -12.03
N THR A 11 -4.72 -56.49 -12.71
CA THR A 11 -5.57 -56.12 -13.83
C THR A 11 -7.02 -55.88 -13.39
N ASN A 12 -7.62 -54.82 -13.97
CA ASN A 12 -9.05 -54.63 -14.30
C ASN A 12 -10.07 -54.33 -13.15
N PRO A 13 -11.30 -53.81 -13.41
CA PRO A 13 -11.90 -53.25 -14.64
C PRO A 13 -12.81 -51.99 -14.46
N SER A 14 -13.22 -51.43 -15.60
CA SER A 14 -14.53 -50.78 -15.88
C SER A 14 -14.98 -49.48 -15.19
N ARG A 15 -14.92 -48.39 -15.97
CA ARG A 15 -16.08 -47.67 -16.53
C ARG A 15 -17.26 -47.37 -15.57
N ARG A 16 -17.37 -46.10 -15.13
CA ARG A 16 -18.67 -45.41 -15.00
C ARG A 16 -18.54 -43.94 -15.36
N LYS A 17 -19.16 -43.58 -16.48
CA LYS A 17 -19.49 -42.20 -16.85
C LYS A 17 -20.62 -41.75 -15.92
N HIS A 18 -20.45 -40.64 -15.22
CA HIS A 18 -21.58 -39.86 -14.74
C HIS A 18 -21.37 -38.39 -15.06
N CYS A 19 -22.28 -37.90 -15.90
CA CYS A 19 -22.50 -36.51 -16.22
C CYS A 19 -22.90 -35.76 -14.94
N GLY A 20 -22.13 -34.73 -14.57
CA GLY A 20 -22.57 -33.71 -13.62
C GLY A 20 -23.39 -32.62 -14.33
N PRO A 21 -24.41 -32.04 -13.68
CA PRO A 21 -25.29 -31.06 -14.31
C PRO A 21 -24.62 -29.71 -14.51
N ARG A 22 -24.88 -29.15 -15.70
CA ARG A 22 -24.46 -27.85 -16.21
C ARG A 22 -25.32 -26.75 -15.56
N PHE A 23 -24.72 -25.85 -14.79
CA PHE A 23 -25.41 -24.67 -14.27
C PHE A 23 -25.48 -23.57 -15.35
N PRO A 24 -26.62 -22.86 -15.52
CA PRO A 24 -26.75 -21.75 -16.46
C PRO A 24 -26.16 -20.43 -15.91
N PRO A 25 -25.75 -19.48 -16.77
CA PRO A 25 -25.24 -18.19 -16.34
C PRO A 25 -26.40 -17.22 -16.06
N LEU A 26 -26.43 -16.64 -14.85
CA LEU A 26 -27.30 -15.51 -14.55
C LEU A 26 -26.61 -14.21 -14.94
N LEU A 27 -27.10 -13.64 -16.04
CA LEU A 27 -27.00 -12.22 -16.38
C LEU A 27 -27.75 -11.40 -15.31
N GLY A 28 -27.10 -10.37 -14.78
CA GLY A 28 -27.69 -9.39 -13.88
C GLY A 28 -26.88 -8.11 -13.92
N ALA A 29 -27.26 -7.21 -14.82
CA ALA A 29 -26.73 -5.86 -14.94
C ALA A 29 -27.05 -5.02 -13.70
N LEU A 30 -26.10 -4.17 -13.28
CA LEU A 30 -26.35 -3.08 -12.33
C LEU A 30 -26.10 -1.74 -13.04
N PRO A 31 -26.92 -0.71 -12.75
CA PRO A 31 -26.94 0.53 -13.51
C PRO A 31 -25.82 1.50 -13.10
N ARG A 32 -25.43 2.31 -14.09
CA ARG A 32 -24.56 3.49 -13.97
C ARG A 32 -25.31 4.59 -13.22
N ASP A 33 -24.78 5.04 -12.10
CA ASP A 33 -25.13 6.34 -11.54
C ASP A 33 -24.05 7.37 -11.86
N SER A 34 -24.48 8.32 -12.67
CA SER A 34 -23.81 9.54 -13.07
C SER A 34 -23.81 10.55 -11.92
N HIS A 35 -22.64 10.80 -11.32
CA HIS A 35 -22.46 11.99 -10.51
C HIS A 35 -21.98 13.15 -11.38
N HIS A 36 -22.92 14.07 -11.53
CA HIS A 36 -22.85 15.35 -12.20
C HIS A 36 -21.76 16.23 -11.59
N PHE A 37 -20.87 16.71 -12.46
CA PHE A 37 -19.96 17.83 -12.22
C PHE A 37 -20.81 19.07 -11.93
N SER A 38 -20.61 19.73 -10.80
CA SER A 38 -21.10 21.09 -10.59
C SER A 38 -19.97 21.95 -10.05
N ALA A 39 -19.41 22.75 -10.94
CA ALA A 39 -18.50 23.83 -10.66
C ALA A 39 -19.35 25.08 -10.39
N HIS A 40 -19.09 25.76 -9.27
CA HIS A 40 -19.49 27.16 -9.10
C HIS A 40 -18.34 27.99 -8.50
N PRO A 41 -18.11 29.21 -9.00
CA PRO A 41 -17.02 30.11 -8.61
C PRO A 41 -17.36 30.97 -7.39
N PRO A 42 -16.36 31.60 -6.73
CA PRO A 42 -16.61 32.54 -5.63
C PRO A 42 -17.00 33.95 -6.15
N PRO A 43 -17.84 34.70 -5.42
CA PRO A 43 -18.17 36.08 -5.75
C PRO A 43 -17.13 37.07 -5.21
N ILE A 44 -16.90 38.10 -6.02
CA ILE A 44 -16.21 39.36 -5.74
C ILE A 44 -17.25 40.35 -5.16
N MET A 45 -16.79 41.41 -4.46
CA MET A 45 -17.39 42.76 -4.20
C MET A 45 -17.25 43.10 -2.70
N ALA A 46 -16.31 43.94 -2.22
CA ALA A 46 -16.08 45.39 -2.38
C ALA A 46 -16.77 46.28 -1.32
N SER A 47 -16.04 47.36 -0.92
CA SER A 47 -16.49 48.61 -0.25
C SER A 47 -16.42 48.66 1.29
N THR A 48 -16.11 49.75 2.00
CA THR A 48 -15.60 51.14 1.76
C THR A 48 -15.48 51.78 3.17
N SER A 49 -14.48 52.62 3.46
CA SER A 49 -14.65 53.86 4.27
C SER A 49 -13.34 54.64 4.49
N THR A 50 -13.27 55.81 3.87
CA THR A 50 -12.42 57.00 4.17
C THR A 50 -12.94 57.73 5.44
N PRO A 51 -12.22 58.67 6.11
CA PRO A 51 -12.00 60.03 5.57
C PRO A 51 -10.66 60.75 5.90
N THR A 52 -10.39 61.78 5.09
CA THR A 52 -9.36 62.84 5.08
C THR A 52 -9.45 63.81 6.29
N PRO A 53 -8.45 64.69 6.58
CA PRO A 53 -8.22 65.92 5.80
C PRO A 53 -6.75 66.39 5.60
N THR A 54 -6.60 67.24 4.58
CA THR A 54 -5.44 68.03 4.11
C THR A 54 -5.07 69.20 5.05
N PRO A 55 -3.90 69.87 4.87
CA PRO A 55 -3.79 70.97 3.89
C PRO A 55 -2.46 71.02 3.08
N SER A 56 -2.64 71.30 1.78
CA SER A 56 -1.91 72.23 0.91
C SER A 56 -0.44 72.58 1.20
N THR A 57 0.45 72.22 0.27
CA THR A 57 1.48 73.14 -0.26
C THR A 57 1.80 72.74 -1.70
N SER A 58 1.62 73.72 -2.59
CA SER A 58 1.92 73.70 -4.01
C SER A 58 3.41 73.55 -4.28
N THR A 59 3.84 72.56 -5.06
CA THR A 59 5.05 72.67 -5.90
C THR A 59 4.97 71.69 -7.07
N SER A 60 4.84 72.26 -8.26
CA SER A 60 5.35 71.83 -9.57
C SER A 60 5.15 70.37 -10.00
N ALA A 61 4.28 70.21 -10.99
CA ALA A 61 4.23 69.06 -11.87
C ALA A 61 5.54 68.94 -12.66
N SER A 62 6.29 67.87 -12.39
CA SER A 62 7.31 67.34 -13.28
C SER A 62 6.97 65.88 -13.53
N THR A 63 6.39 65.62 -14.71
CA THR A 63 6.37 64.30 -15.35
C THR A 63 7.78 63.69 -15.25
N PRO A 64 7.97 62.52 -14.63
CA PRO A 64 9.22 61.80 -14.79
C PRO A 64 9.23 61.27 -16.22
N SER A 65 9.90 61.99 -17.11
CA SER A 65 10.41 61.42 -18.34
C SER A 65 11.44 60.37 -17.92
N THR A 66 11.00 59.12 -17.72
CA THR A 66 11.87 57.97 -17.49
C THR A 66 12.79 57.86 -18.70
N SER A 67 14.00 58.39 -18.55
CA SER A 67 15.09 58.26 -19.51
C SER A 67 15.37 56.78 -19.74
N ILE A 68 15.62 56.41 -20.99
CA ILE A 68 15.94 55.03 -21.39
C ILE A 68 17.21 54.51 -20.67
N ASP A 69 18.05 55.40 -20.15
CA ASP A 69 19.22 55.10 -19.31
C ASP A 69 18.88 54.58 -17.90
N ASP A 70 17.62 54.67 -17.46
CA ASP A 70 17.15 54.17 -16.15
C ASP A 70 16.77 52.67 -16.19
N LEU A 71 16.98 52.01 -17.34
CA LEU A 71 16.71 50.58 -17.59
C LEU A 71 17.99 49.71 -17.57
N VAL A 72 19.14 50.29 -17.24
CA VAL A 72 20.35 49.50 -16.99
C VAL A 72 20.23 48.94 -15.58
N PHE A 73 19.64 47.74 -15.46
CA PHE A 73 19.76 46.97 -14.22
C PHE A 73 21.24 46.92 -13.86
N ASP A 74 21.60 47.42 -12.68
CA ASP A 74 22.95 47.30 -12.15
C ASP A 74 23.42 45.85 -12.37
N GLU A 75 24.61 45.64 -12.92
CA GLU A 75 25.12 44.29 -13.23
C GLU A 75 25.06 43.35 -12.00
N ALA A 76 25.25 43.93 -10.81
CA ALA A 76 25.08 43.23 -9.53
C ALA A 76 23.64 42.77 -9.24
N GLU A 77 22.63 43.49 -9.72
CA GLU A 77 21.22 43.10 -9.58
C GLU A 77 20.84 41.99 -10.56
N ILE A 78 21.37 42.04 -11.80
CA ILE A 78 21.23 40.96 -12.78
C ILE A 78 21.83 39.66 -12.21
N ASP A 79 23.03 39.73 -11.64
CA ASP A 79 23.70 38.58 -11.02
C ASP A 79 22.91 38.02 -9.82
N ARG A 80 22.30 38.87 -9.00
CA ARG A 80 21.46 38.42 -7.88
C ARG A 80 20.21 37.70 -8.37
N ILE A 81 19.52 38.26 -9.35
CA ILE A 81 18.30 37.67 -9.92
C ILE A 81 18.65 36.32 -10.55
N LEU A 82 19.67 36.28 -11.40
CA LEU A 82 20.14 35.06 -12.05
C LEU A 82 20.52 33.97 -11.02
N ASN A 83 21.27 34.33 -9.98
CA ASN A 83 21.63 33.39 -8.92
C ASN A 83 20.40 32.93 -8.13
N SER A 84 19.43 33.81 -7.87
CA SER A 84 18.19 33.45 -7.19
C SER A 84 17.37 32.43 -8.01
N GLU A 85 17.22 32.65 -9.31
CA GLU A 85 16.52 31.75 -10.24
C GLU A 85 17.25 30.42 -10.36
N ALA A 86 18.58 30.43 -10.53
CA ALA A 86 19.39 29.22 -10.56
C ALA A 86 19.21 28.38 -9.27
N THR A 87 19.12 29.03 -8.10
CA THR A 87 18.84 28.31 -6.85
C THR A 87 17.42 27.76 -6.79
N LEU A 88 16.42 28.46 -7.34
CA LEU A 88 15.03 27.98 -7.40
C LEU A 88 14.93 26.73 -8.28
N VAL A 89 15.52 26.76 -9.48
CA VAL A 89 15.56 25.61 -10.40
C VAL A 89 16.23 24.41 -9.72
N SER A 90 17.33 24.62 -9.01
CA SER A 90 18.01 23.57 -8.25
C SER A 90 17.14 22.98 -7.13
N ARG A 91 16.39 23.81 -6.41
CA ARG A 91 15.44 23.36 -5.36
C ARG A 91 14.29 22.55 -5.94
N GLU A 92 13.67 23.02 -7.02
CA GLU A 92 12.57 22.32 -7.69
C GLU A 92 13.03 20.99 -8.29
N ALA A 93 14.22 20.97 -8.89
CA ALA A 93 14.83 19.74 -9.38
C ALA A 93 15.06 18.72 -8.26
N GLU A 94 15.48 19.17 -7.07
CA GLU A 94 15.63 18.29 -5.91
C GLU A 94 14.27 17.75 -5.41
N VAL A 95 13.21 18.57 -5.39
CA VAL A 95 11.85 18.12 -5.06
C VAL A 95 11.40 17.03 -6.05
N ALA A 96 11.53 17.29 -7.35
CA ALA A 96 11.16 16.33 -8.38
C ALA A 96 11.95 15.03 -8.25
N ARG A 97 13.24 15.12 -7.92
CA ARG A 97 14.09 13.95 -7.69
C ARG A 97 13.66 13.15 -6.46
N VAL A 98 13.39 13.79 -5.32
CA VAL A 98 12.94 13.11 -4.09
C VAL A 98 11.62 12.37 -4.35
N LEU A 99 10.69 12.98 -5.08
CA LEU A 99 9.41 12.36 -5.42
C LEU A 99 9.56 11.19 -6.41
N LYS A 100 10.54 11.27 -7.33
CA LYS A 100 10.88 10.19 -8.26
C LYS A 100 11.63 9.04 -7.58
N ALA A 101 12.34 9.31 -6.50
CA ALA A 101 13.11 8.32 -5.75
C ALA A 101 12.22 7.19 -5.24
N PHE A 102 12.77 5.98 -5.18
CA PHE A 102 12.03 4.83 -4.70
C PHE A 102 11.71 4.94 -3.19
N ARG A 103 10.42 5.09 -2.86
CA ARG A 103 9.90 5.36 -1.51
C ARG A 103 10.28 4.32 -0.44
N MET A 104 10.58 3.08 -0.83
CA MET A 104 10.98 2.01 0.09
C MET A 104 12.50 1.92 0.30
N ASN A 105 13.28 2.75 -0.41
CA ASN A 105 14.74 2.80 -0.27
C ASN A 105 15.19 4.16 0.29
N PRO A 106 15.41 4.26 1.61
CA PRO A 106 15.87 5.49 2.26
C PRO A 106 17.21 6.03 1.75
N TYR A 107 18.14 5.16 1.37
CA TYR A 107 19.45 5.57 0.84
C TYR A 107 19.31 6.34 -0.48
N GLU A 108 18.39 5.90 -1.34
CA GLU A 108 18.08 6.56 -2.61
C GLU A 108 17.39 7.92 -2.42
N VAL A 109 16.48 8.00 -1.45
CA VAL A 109 15.80 9.26 -1.10
C VAL A 109 16.79 10.30 -0.59
N LEU A 110 17.72 9.91 0.30
CA LEU A 110 18.74 10.81 0.84
C LEU A 110 19.97 10.96 -0.05
N GLN A 111 20.09 10.22 -1.17
CA GLN A 111 21.29 10.11 -2.01
C GLN A 111 22.55 9.80 -1.19
N LEU A 112 22.42 8.84 -0.27
CA LEU A 112 23.55 8.31 0.49
C LEU A 112 24.15 7.11 -0.24
N ASP A 113 25.43 6.87 -0.02
CA ASP A 113 26.07 5.67 -0.53
C ASP A 113 25.54 4.45 0.24
N PHE A 114 24.96 3.51 -0.50
CA PHE A 114 24.40 2.27 0.02
C PHE A 114 25.41 1.12 0.02
N MET A 115 26.62 1.32 -0.52
CA MET A 115 27.63 0.28 -0.56
C MET A 115 28.19 -0.01 0.84
N PRO A 116 28.43 -1.28 1.18
CA PRO A 116 29.03 -1.64 2.48
C PRO A 116 30.39 -0.98 2.72
N SER A 117 31.15 -0.69 1.65
CA SER A 117 32.46 -0.03 1.72
C SER A 117 32.40 1.43 2.19
N ALA A 118 31.23 2.07 2.14
CA ALA A 118 31.09 3.49 2.46
C ALA A 118 31.17 3.79 3.97
N ASN A 119 31.04 2.77 4.83
CA ASN A 119 31.12 2.90 6.30
C ASN A 119 30.29 4.09 6.84
N LEU A 120 29.03 4.20 6.40
CA LEU A 120 28.21 5.38 6.63
C LEU A 120 27.84 5.53 8.12
N THR A 121 28.18 6.66 8.74
CA THR A 121 27.85 6.90 10.16
C THR A 121 26.47 7.53 10.32
N GLU A 122 25.87 7.41 11.50
CA GLU A 122 24.59 8.08 11.81
C GLU A 122 24.71 9.61 11.68
N SER A 123 25.87 10.17 12.02
CA SER A 123 26.17 11.60 11.86
C SER A 123 26.03 12.05 10.40
N ASP A 124 26.50 11.24 9.45
CA ASP A 124 26.45 11.57 8.02
C ASP A 124 25.01 11.54 7.49
N ILE A 125 24.20 10.60 7.98
CA ILE A 125 22.76 10.53 7.68
C ILE A 125 22.07 11.81 8.17
N GLN A 126 22.32 12.22 9.41
CA GLN A 126 21.72 13.42 9.98
C GLN A 126 22.18 14.70 9.26
N LYS A 127 23.47 14.83 8.94
CA LYS A 127 24.01 15.98 8.20
C LYS A 127 23.38 16.10 6.82
N THR A 128 23.27 14.99 6.10
CA THR A 128 22.69 14.95 4.76
C THR A 128 21.21 15.30 4.79
N TYR A 129 20.46 14.74 5.75
CA TYR A 129 19.08 15.11 5.98
C TYR A 129 18.92 16.61 6.23
N ARG A 130 19.68 17.20 7.17
CA ARG A 130 19.61 18.64 7.49
C ARG A 130 19.89 19.51 6.26
N LYS A 131 20.92 19.16 5.47
CA LYS A 131 21.26 19.89 4.24
C LYS A 131 20.12 19.87 3.23
N LYS A 132 19.52 18.70 3.01
CA LYS A 132 18.44 18.52 2.03
C LYS A 132 17.11 19.09 2.49
N SER A 133 16.75 18.89 3.76
CA SER A 133 15.50 19.41 4.33
C SER A 133 15.44 20.93 4.29
N LEU A 134 16.58 21.61 4.47
CA LEU A 134 16.68 23.06 4.31
C LEU A 134 16.53 23.52 2.85
N LEU A 135 17.02 22.71 1.90
CA LEU A 135 16.94 23.02 0.47
C LEU A 135 15.49 22.96 -0.03
N ILE A 136 14.72 21.95 0.40
CA ILE A 136 13.34 21.71 -0.04
C ILE A 136 12.27 22.19 0.95
N HIS A 137 12.63 23.00 1.94
CA HIS A 137 11.69 23.43 2.97
C HIS A 137 10.50 24.21 2.37
N PRO A 138 9.24 23.90 2.74
CA PRO A 138 8.06 24.51 2.11
C PRO A 138 7.95 26.03 2.30
N ASP A 139 8.59 26.59 3.33
CA ASP A 139 8.67 28.06 3.51
C ASP A 139 9.56 28.75 2.48
N LYS A 140 10.66 28.10 2.06
CA LYS A 140 11.61 28.68 1.10
C LYS A 140 11.23 28.45 -0.36
N LEU A 141 10.39 27.44 -0.62
CA LEU A 141 9.96 27.04 -1.95
C LEU A 141 8.43 26.87 -1.97
N LYS A 142 7.74 27.75 -2.71
CA LYS A 142 6.28 27.70 -2.92
C LYS A 142 5.91 26.66 -3.98
N HIS A 143 6.23 25.40 -3.75
CA HIS A 143 5.92 24.28 -4.65
C HIS A 143 4.88 23.35 -3.99
N GLU A 144 3.82 22.98 -4.72
CA GLU A 144 2.68 22.20 -4.19
C GLU A 144 3.12 20.89 -3.49
N LYS A 145 4.10 20.20 -4.09
CA LYS A 145 4.64 18.92 -3.59
C LYS A 145 5.86 19.05 -2.66
N ALA A 146 6.24 20.25 -2.23
CA ALA A 146 7.39 20.43 -1.33
C ALA A 146 7.15 19.74 0.02
N ILE A 147 5.92 19.80 0.52
CA ILE A 147 5.52 19.15 1.79
C ILE A 147 5.69 17.63 1.68
N GLU A 148 5.17 17.02 0.60
CA GLU A 148 5.30 15.57 0.37
C GLU A 148 6.78 15.14 0.27
N ALA A 149 7.60 15.90 -0.45
CA ALA A 149 9.02 15.61 -0.57
C ALA A 149 9.75 15.74 0.78
N PHE A 150 9.39 16.74 1.59
CA PHE A 150 9.94 16.92 2.93
C PHE A 150 9.59 15.76 3.86
N ASP A 151 8.34 15.29 3.83
CA ASP A 151 7.90 14.14 4.62
C ASP A 151 8.63 12.86 4.22
N LEU A 152 8.91 12.66 2.93
CA LEU A 152 9.72 11.54 2.43
C LEU A 152 11.16 11.60 2.96
N LEU A 153 11.80 12.78 2.96
CA LEU A 153 13.13 12.95 3.55
C LEU A 153 13.11 12.61 5.05
N LYS A 154 12.08 13.09 5.77
CA LYS A 154 11.95 12.86 7.22
C LYS A 154 11.77 11.39 7.52
N LYS A 155 10.91 10.70 6.77
CA LYS A 155 10.69 9.26 6.88
C LYS A 155 11.97 8.47 6.61
N ALA A 156 12.69 8.80 5.54
CA ALA A 156 13.96 8.14 5.20
C ALA A 156 15.01 8.30 6.31
N GLN A 157 15.11 9.49 6.90
CA GLN A 157 15.99 9.72 8.06
C GLN A 157 15.60 8.83 9.24
N THR A 158 14.32 8.80 9.62
CA THR A 158 13.84 7.99 10.75
C THR A 158 14.10 6.50 10.55
N GLU A 159 13.98 5.99 9.32
CA GLU A 159 14.27 4.58 9.02
C GLU A 159 15.75 4.23 9.10
N LEU A 160 16.66 5.12 8.67
CA LEU A 160 18.10 4.88 8.74
C LEU A 160 18.72 5.11 10.11
N VAL A 161 18.09 5.91 10.97
CA VAL A 161 18.53 6.12 12.37
C VAL A 161 18.19 4.90 13.24
N ASP A 162 17.12 4.17 12.92
CA ASP A 162 16.79 2.93 13.64
C ASP A 162 17.72 1.79 13.20
N PRO A 163 18.58 1.27 14.10
CA PRO A 163 19.58 0.26 13.75
C PRO A 163 18.94 -1.04 13.23
N LYS A 164 17.76 -1.43 13.73
CA LYS A 164 17.10 -2.67 13.31
C LYS A 164 16.56 -2.56 11.90
N ARG A 165 15.96 -1.41 11.56
CA ARG A 165 15.44 -1.15 10.21
C ARG A 165 16.58 -0.98 9.22
N ARG A 166 17.64 -0.30 9.63
CA ARG A 166 18.85 -0.15 8.84
C ARG A 166 19.49 -1.49 8.52
N GLU A 167 19.70 -2.35 9.52
CA GLU A 167 20.25 -3.69 9.33
C GLU A 167 19.40 -4.53 8.37
N ALA A 168 18.07 -4.47 8.49
CA ALA A 168 17.18 -5.18 7.56
C ALA A 168 17.33 -4.69 6.10
N LEU A 169 17.49 -3.38 5.89
CA LEU A 169 17.75 -2.81 4.56
C LEU A 169 19.14 -3.17 4.04
N ASP A 170 20.15 -3.12 4.89
CA ASP A 170 21.53 -3.46 4.55
C ASP A 170 21.64 -4.93 4.14
N ASN A 171 20.94 -5.83 4.83
CA ASN A 171 20.84 -7.24 4.44
C ASN A 171 20.21 -7.43 3.06
N ILE A 172 19.18 -6.65 2.71
CA ILE A 172 18.57 -6.71 1.37
C ILE A 172 19.55 -6.21 0.30
N ILE A 173 20.33 -5.17 0.60
CA ILE A 173 21.36 -4.65 -0.32
C ILE A 173 22.49 -5.68 -0.50
N LEU A 174 22.90 -6.36 0.57
CA LEU A 174 23.88 -7.46 0.51
C LEU A 174 23.34 -8.62 -0.33
N ASP A 175 22.09 -9.02 -0.13
CA ASP A 175 21.42 -10.05 -0.95
C ASP A 175 21.37 -9.63 -2.43
N ALA A 176 21.01 -8.38 -2.71
CA ALA A 176 20.99 -7.83 -4.06
C ALA A 176 22.38 -7.91 -4.71
N ARG A 177 23.43 -7.51 -3.98
CA ARG A 177 24.82 -7.59 -4.43
C ARG A 177 25.22 -9.03 -4.76
N MET A 178 24.91 -9.99 -3.88
CA MET A 178 25.21 -11.41 -4.12
C MET A 178 24.49 -11.96 -5.35
N LEU A 179 23.22 -11.57 -5.55
CA LEU A 179 22.45 -11.98 -6.72
C LEU A 179 22.98 -11.39 -8.02
N VAL A 180 23.43 -10.13 -8.01
CA VAL A 180 24.09 -9.50 -9.17
C VAL A 180 25.39 -10.22 -9.49
N LEU A 181 26.27 -10.44 -8.51
CA LEU A 181 27.52 -11.17 -8.73
C LEU A 181 27.28 -12.57 -9.31
N ARG A 182 26.27 -13.28 -8.78
CA ARG A 182 25.89 -14.60 -9.30
C ARG A 182 25.37 -14.54 -10.74
N ALA A 183 24.57 -13.53 -11.09
CA ALA A 183 24.06 -13.34 -12.45
C ALA A 183 25.20 -13.10 -13.47
N GLU A 184 26.28 -12.45 -13.03
CA GLU A 184 27.49 -12.21 -13.83
C GLU A 184 28.50 -13.38 -13.80
N GLY A 185 28.12 -14.50 -13.16
CA GLY A 185 28.96 -15.70 -13.04
C GLY A 185 30.16 -15.53 -12.11
N MET A 186 30.11 -14.57 -11.17
CA MET A 186 31.15 -14.30 -10.19
C MET A 186 30.81 -14.92 -8.82
N ALA A 187 31.85 -15.13 -8.01
CA ALA A 187 31.66 -15.61 -6.64
C ALA A 187 31.09 -14.49 -5.74
N PRO A 188 30.26 -14.81 -4.73
CA PRO A 188 29.70 -13.79 -3.83
C PRO A 188 30.74 -12.97 -3.05
N ILE A 189 31.94 -13.54 -2.87
CA ILE A 189 33.06 -12.92 -2.15
C ILE A 189 33.92 -12.01 -3.04
N THR A 190 33.65 -11.93 -4.35
CA THR A 190 34.43 -11.09 -5.27
C THR A 190 34.38 -9.62 -4.80
N PRO A 191 35.54 -8.94 -4.64
CA PRO A 191 35.58 -7.55 -4.18
C PRO A 191 35.16 -6.60 -5.30
N ASP A 192 34.66 -5.42 -4.90
CA ASP A 192 34.14 -4.42 -5.84
C ASP A 192 35.24 -3.82 -6.73
N THR A 193 36.50 -3.84 -6.27
CA THR A 193 37.69 -3.36 -7.02
C THR A 193 38.18 -4.35 -8.08
N SER A 194 37.60 -5.56 -8.16
CA SER A 194 38.06 -6.54 -9.13
C SER A 194 37.85 -6.04 -10.57
N PRO A 195 38.79 -6.29 -11.50
CA PRO A 195 38.72 -5.74 -12.86
C PRO A 195 37.46 -6.19 -13.60
N ARG A 196 36.94 -7.37 -13.24
CA ARG A 196 35.70 -7.92 -13.79
C ARG A 196 34.45 -7.21 -13.28
N VAL A 197 34.45 -6.66 -12.07
CA VAL A 197 33.33 -5.86 -11.55
C VAL A 197 33.39 -4.45 -12.15
N THR A 198 34.57 -3.83 -12.16
CA THR A 198 34.78 -2.48 -12.70
C THR A 198 34.55 -2.39 -14.21
N SER A 199 34.70 -3.49 -14.96
CA SER A 199 34.44 -3.52 -16.40
C SER A 199 32.96 -3.49 -16.78
N LEU A 200 32.03 -3.65 -15.82
CA LEU A 200 30.60 -3.51 -16.09
C LEU A 200 30.27 -2.03 -16.17
N THR A 201 30.04 -1.51 -17.38
CA THR A 201 29.71 -0.08 -17.58
C THR A 201 28.24 0.15 -17.96
N ASN A 202 27.56 -0.87 -18.53
CA ASN A 202 26.22 -0.72 -19.11
C ASN A 202 25.26 -1.83 -18.64
N PRO A 203 24.43 -1.61 -17.60
CA PRO A 203 24.61 -0.62 -16.53
C PRO A 203 25.83 -0.91 -15.66
N ASP A 204 26.31 0.10 -14.93
CA ASP A 204 27.39 -0.04 -13.94
C ASP A 204 26.98 -1.00 -12.81
N PHE A 205 27.96 -1.62 -12.17
CA PHE A 205 27.75 -2.55 -11.06
C PHE A 205 26.90 -1.95 -9.95
N ARG A 206 27.14 -0.67 -9.58
CA ARG A 206 26.34 0.01 -8.56
C ARG A 206 24.88 0.15 -8.98
N GLU A 207 24.65 0.48 -10.25
CA GLU A 207 23.30 0.61 -10.79
C GLU A 207 22.59 -0.76 -10.87
N ARG A 208 23.30 -1.85 -11.20
CA ARG A 208 22.74 -3.21 -11.13
C ARG A 208 22.30 -3.57 -9.72
N ILE A 209 23.12 -3.27 -8.71
CA ILE A 209 22.76 -3.50 -7.31
C ILE A 209 21.52 -2.67 -6.96
N ARG A 210 21.50 -1.38 -7.33
CA ARG A 210 20.36 -0.50 -7.08
C ARG A 210 19.06 -1.07 -7.68
N LEU A 211 19.09 -1.49 -8.95
CA LEU A 211 17.95 -2.09 -9.62
C LEU A 211 17.51 -3.39 -8.95
N LYS A 212 18.46 -4.24 -8.55
CA LYS A 212 18.17 -5.51 -7.88
C LYS A 212 17.62 -5.32 -6.47
N THR A 213 18.13 -4.35 -5.71
CA THR A 213 17.60 -3.95 -4.40
C THR A 213 16.16 -3.49 -4.52
N LYS A 214 15.84 -2.69 -5.55
CA LYS A 214 14.46 -2.24 -5.82
C LYS A 214 13.53 -3.43 -6.11
N GLU A 215 13.97 -4.39 -6.92
CA GLU A 215 13.22 -5.62 -7.20
C GLU A 215 12.93 -6.41 -5.92
N LEU A 216 13.96 -6.65 -5.09
CA LEU A 216 13.81 -7.41 -3.84
C LEU A 216 12.88 -6.72 -2.84
N LEU A 217 12.95 -5.40 -2.71
CA LEU A 217 12.05 -4.62 -1.84
C LEU A 217 10.60 -4.72 -2.30
N ILE A 218 10.34 -4.62 -3.61
CA ILE A 218 9.00 -4.79 -4.17
C ILE A 218 8.48 -6.21 -3.90
N ASP A 219 9.32 -7.22 -4.13
CA ASP A 219 8.96 -8.62 -3.92
C ASP A 219 8.64 -8.94 -2.46
N GLN A 220 9.43 -8.42 -1.52
CA GLN A 220 9.17 -8.57 -0.08
C GLN A 220 7.84 -7.94 0.32
N GLU A 221 7.53 -6.72 -0.16
CA GLU A 221 6.26 -6.06 0.14
C GLU A 221 5.07 -6.79 -0.50
N LEU A 222 5.20 -7.25 -1.75
CA LEU A 222 4.17 -8.07 -2.39
C LEU A 222 3.97 -9.41 -1.67
N ARG A 223 5.03 -10.02 -1.15
CA ARG A 223 4.94 -11.23 -0.32
C ARG A 223 4.22 -10.93 1.00
N ARG A 224 4.60 -9.86 1.69
CA ARG A 224 3.94 -9.40 2.92
C ARG A 224 2.45 -9.16 2.71
N ARG A 225 2.05 -8.46 1.64
CA ARG A 225 0.64 -8.23 1.30
C ARG A 225 -0.13 -9.52 1.04
N ARG A 226 0.49 -10.47 0.32
CA ARG A 226 -0.11 -11.78 0.05
C ARG A 226 -0.32 -12.59 1.33
N VAL A 227 0.69 -12.64 2.20
CA VAL A 227 0.62 -13.33 3.50
C VAL A 227 -0.47 -12.70 4.36
N ASN A 228 -0.48 -11.37 4.53
CA ASN A 228 -1.50 -10.68 5.33
C ASN A 228 -2.92 -10.95 4.82
N LYS A 229 -3.12 -10.93 3.50
CA LYS A 229 -4.41 -11.25 2.88
C LYS A 229 -4.83 -12.69 3.14
N MET A 230 -3.89 -13.64 3.02
CA MET A 230 -4.16 -15.05 3.28
C MET A 230 -4.52 -15.29 4.76
N THR A 231 -3.78 -14.67 5.68
CA THR A 231 -4.05 -14.75 7.12
C THR A 231 -5.43 -14.20 7.46
N MET A 232 -5.80 -13.03 6.92
CA MET A 232 -7.13 -12.44 7.14
C MET A 232 -8.27 -13.34 6.63
N ILE A 233 -8.08 -14.00 5.48
CA ILE A 233 -9.06 -14.95 4.94
C ILE A 233 -9.15 -16.20 5.82
N ALA A 234 -8.01 -16.73 6.28
CA ALA A 234 -7.96 -17.91 7.13
C ALA A 234 -8.60 -17.63 8.52
N GLU A 235 -8.29 -16.49 9.12
CA GLU A 235 -8.88 -16.03 10.37
C GLU A 235 -10.38 -15.82 10.23
N GLY A 236 -10.83 -15.16 9.14
CA GLY A 236 -12.26 -14.99 8.87
C GLY A 236 -12.99 -16.31 8.61
N ALA A 237 -12.36 -17.27 7.93
CA ALA A 237 -12.92 -18.60 7.72
C ALA A 237 -13.01 -19.41 9.02
N GLN A 238 -12.02 -19.24 9.91
CA GLN A 238 -12.02 -19.89 11.22
C GLN A 238 -13.10 -19.28 12.12
N ALA A 239 -13.19 -17.95 12.20
CA ALA A 239 -14.20 -17.24 12.98
C ALA A 239 -15.63 -17.66 12.57
N LYS A 240 -15.91 -17.79 11.27
CA LYS A 240 -17.21 -18.28 10.78
C LYS A 240 -17.52 -19.72 11.20
N LYS A 241 -16.53 -20.61 11.18
CA LYS A 241 -16.71 -22.00 11.64
C LYS A 241 -16.97 -22.07 13.14
N ASP A 242 -16.27 -21.25 13.91
CA ASP A 242 -16.44 -21.20 15.36
C ASP A 242 -17.81 -20.62 15.72
N GLU A 243 -18.27 -19.58 15.01
CA GLU A 243 -19.63 -19.03 15.15
C GLU A 243 -20.71 -20.06 14.78
N GLU A 244 -20.59 -20.76 13.65
CA GLU A 244 -21.52 -21.81 13.25
C GLU A 244 -21.56 -22.97 14.26
N ALA A 245 -20.40 -23.36 14.81
CA ALA A 245 -20.32 -24.40 15.84
C ALA A 245 -21.00 -23.96 17.15
N LEU A 246 -20.82 -22.70 17.55
CA LEU A 246 -21.50 -22.12 18.71
C LEU A 246 -23.01 -22.03 18.48
N GLU A 247 -23.46 -21.60 17.31
CA GLU A 247 -24.87 -21.51 16.97
C GLU A 247 -25.53 -22.91 16.93
N LYS A 248 -24.85 -23.89 16.34
CA LYS A 248 -25.33 -25.28 16.33
C LYS A 248 -25.41 -25.86 17.75
N ARG A 249 -24.44 -25.55 18.61
CA ARG A 249 -24.46 -25.94 20.02
C ARG A 249 -25.62 -25.26 20.75
N LYS A 250 -25.83 -23.96 20.52
CA LYS A 250 -26.93 -23.19 21.08
C LYS A 250 -28.29 -23.76 20.66
N ARG A 251 -28.46 -24.00 19.36
CA ARG A 251 -29.67 -24.61 18.80
C ARG A 251 -29.95 -25.99 19.40
N LYS A 252 -28.92 -26.84 19.53
CA LYS A 252 -29.07 -28.15 20.17
C LYS A 252 -29.51 -28.01 21.64
N MET A 253 -28.90 -27.10 22.39
CA MET A 253 -29.29 -26.86 23.79
C MET A 253 -30.72 -26.34 23.89
N GLU A 254 -31.16 -25.47 22.98
CA GLU A 254 -32.55 -24.97 22.92
C GLU A 254 -33.54 -26.07 22.54
N ASP A 255 -33.20 -26.91 21.55
CA ASP A 255 -34.02 -28.06 21.15
C ASP A 255 -34.15 -29.09 22.28
N ASP A 256 -33.03 -29.42 22.95
CA ASP A 256 -33.01 -30.34 24.10
C ASP A 256 -33.84 -29.78 25.27
N LYS A 257 -33.72 -28.47 25.55
CA LYS A 257 -34.52 -27.78 26.56
C LYS A 257 -36.01 -27.85 26.22
N ARG A 258 -36.39 -27.53 24.98
CA ARG A 258 -37.79 -27.58 24.51
C ARG A 258 -38.36 -29.00 24.53
N TRP A 259 -37.53 -30.02 24.26
CA TRP A 259 -37.91 -31.42 24.37
C TRP A 259 -38.23 -31.81 25.81
N GLU A 260 -37.40 -31.40 26.78
CA GLU A 260 -37.66 -31.67 28.20
C GLU A 260 -38.87 -30.88 28.72
N GLU A 261 -39.07 -29.63 28.32
CA GLU A 261 -40.24 -28.85 28.72
C GLU A 261 -41.55 -29.48 28.23
N THR A 262 -41.60 -29.95 26.99
CA THR A 262 -42.76 -30.63 26.41
C THR A 262 -42.85 -32.11 26.79
N ARG A 263 -42.03 -32.60 27.73
CA ARG A 263 -42.00 -34.01 28.15
C ARG A 263 -43.32 -34.43 28.80
N GLU A 264 -43.81 -33.67 29.77
CA GLU A 264 -45.02 -34.02 30.52
C GLU A 264 -46.26 -34.02 29.62
N ASP A 265 -46.35 -33.07 28.68
CA ASP A 265 -47.42 -33.02 27.68
C ASP A 265 -47.40 -34.28 26.80
N ARG A 266 -46.22 -34.66 26.29
CA ARG A 266 -46.06 -35.87 25.46
C ARG A 266 -46.32 -37.16 26.23
N VAL A 267 -45.91 -37.23 27.49
CA VAL A 267 -46.22 -38.36 28.38
C VAL A 267 -47.72 -38.44 28.65
N THR A 268 -48.39 -37.31 28.80
CA THR A 268 -49.85 -37.23 28.99
C THR A 268 -50.60 -37.67 27.73
N ASP A 269 -50.15 -37.24 26.55
CA ASP A 269 -50.67 -37.69 25.24
C ASP A 269 -50.44 -39.20 25.01
N TRP A 270 -49.28 -39.72 25.40
CA TRP A 270 -49.02 -41.16 25.30
C TRP A 270 -49.89 -41.98 26.28
N ARG A 271 -50.03 -41.51 27.53
CA ARG A 271 -50.91 -42.14 28.53
C ARG A 271 -52.38 -42.12 28.08
N SER A 272 -52.83 -41.06 27.41
CA SER A 272 -54.20 -40.95 26.89
C SER A 272 -54.41 -41.84 25.66
N PHE A 273 -53.41 -41.98 24.78
CA PHE A 273 -53.42 -42.93 23.66
C PHE A 273 -53.52 -44.39 24.14
N GLN A 274 -52.75 -44.76 25.17
CA GLN A 274 -52.79 -46.12 25.74
C GLN A 274 -54.12 -46.42 26.44
N LYS A 275 -54.72 -45.42 27.10
CA LYS A 275 -56.10 -45.51 27.64
C LYS A 275 -57.18 -45.48 26.55
N GLY A 276 -56.83 -45.10 25.32
CA GLY A 276 -57.71 -44.94 24.16
C GLY A 276 -58.08 -46.22 23.39
N GLY A 277 -57.85 -47.41 23.96
CA GLY A 277 -58.30 -48.68 23.41
C GLY A 277 -59.82 -48.87 23.50
N LYS A 278 -60.58 -48.11 22.69
CA LYS A 278 -61.98 -48.31 22.20
C LYS A 278 -62.66 -46.95 21.98
N LYS A 279 -62.42 -46.32 20.83
CA LYS A 279 -63.45 -45.48 20.19
C LYS A 279 -63.82 -46.10 18.85
N LYS A 280 -65.06 -46.59 18.75
CA LYS A 280 -65.69 -46.97 17.49
C LYS A 280 -65.53 -45.80 16.52
N LYS A 281 -65.01 -46.06 15.32
CA LYS A 281 -65.09 -45.12 14.20
C LYS A 281 -66.58 -44.75 14.03
N PRO A 282 -66.99 -43.47 14.12
CA PRO A 282 -68.31 -43.09 13.64
C PRO A 282 -68.34 -43.40 12.14
N LYS A 283 -69.36 -44.16 11.71
CA LYS A 283 -69.64 -44.38 10.30
C LYS A 283 -69.77 -43.00 9.64
N THR A 284 -68.91 -42.70 8.67
CA THR A 284 -69.22 -41.65 7.72
C THR A 284 -70.45 -42.11 6.96
N ASN A 285 -71.61 -41.53 7.25
CA ASN A 285 -72.75 -41.62 6.35
C ASN A 285 -72.35 -40.88 5.08
N VAL A 286 -71.86 -41.63 4.09
CA VAL A 286 -71.98 -41.23 2.69
C VAL A 286 -73.47 -41.34 2.39
N LEU A 287 -74.19 -40.22 2.55
CA LEU A 287 -75.47 -39.98 1.89
C LEU A 287 -75.11 -39.51 0.48
N GLY A 288 -75.58 -40.25 -0.52
CA GLY A 288 -75.51 -39.81 -1.90
C GLY A 288 -76.39 -38.59 -2.14
N SER A 289 -75.84 -37.62 -2.86
CA SER A 289 -76.47 -36.78 -3.89
C SER A 289 -75.36 -36.17 -4.72
#